data_AF-A0A2V6HGQ6-F1
#
_entry.id   AF-A0A2V6HGQ6-F1
#
_cell.length_a   1.000
_cell.length_b   1.000
_cell.length_c   1.000
_cell.angle_alpha   90.00
_cell.angle_beta   90.00
_cell.angle_gamma   90.00
#
_symmetry.space_group_name_H-M   'P 1'
#
loop_
_entity.id
_entity.type
_entity.pdbx_description
1 polymer ?
#
loop_
_entity_poly.entity_id
_entity_poly.type
_entity_poly.pdbx_seq_one_letter_code
_entity_poly.pdbx_strand_id
1 'polypeptide(L)'
;MPSAPSSDVKFEIGHVLFIDIVGYSKLLINQQSEQLETLKKIVRGTEQFRLAEAGGKLLRLPAGDGGALVFRNTPEAPVRCAVEISKSSETFAGRISHRVSQLDDKAFRVIE
;
A
#
# COMPACT_ATOMS: atom_id res chain seq x y z
N MET A 1 -14.41 17.25 -41.22
CA MET A 1 -13.92 17.58 -39.86
C MET A 1 -14.30 16.42 -38.94
N PRO A 2 -13.37 15.77 -38.24
CA PRO A 2 -13.75 14.80 -37.22
C PRO A 2 -13.90 15.50 -35.87
N SER A 3 -15.05 15.34 -35.22
CA SER A 3 -15.25 15.69 -33.81
C SER A 3 -14.30 14.86 -32.96
N ALA A 4 -13.48 15.53 -32.14
CA ALA A 4 -12.72 14.90 -31.08
C ALA A 4 -13.69 14.29 -30.04
N PRO A 5 -13.42 13.09 -29.50
CA PRO A 5 -14.23 12.52 -28.43
C PRO A 5 -14.10 13.40 -27.19
N SER A 6 -15.25 13.90 -26.76
CA SER A 6 -15.43 14.73 -25.57
C SER A 6 -15.22 13.94 -24.28
N SER A 7 -14.57 14.62 -23.33
CA SER A 7 -14.52 14.40 -21.88
C SER A 7 -13.78 13.17 -21.37
N ASP A 8 -12.51 13.41 -20.99
CA ASP A 8 -11.87 13.02 -19.73
C ASP A 8 -12.70 12.10 -18.82
N VAL A 9 -12.71 10.80 -19.11
CA VAL A 9 -12.91 9.81 -18.05
C VAL A 9 -11.65 9.88 -17.21
N LYS A 10 -11.67 10.66 -16.12
CA LYS A 10 -10.68 10.56 -15.05
C LYS A 10 -10.84 9.16 -14.46
N PHE A 11 -10.13 8.18 -15.04
CA PHE A 11 -9.98 6.88 -14.41
C PHE A 11 -9.29 7.14 -13.07
N GLU A 12 -10.02 7.03 -11.96
CA GLU A 12 -9.40 7.01 -10.64
C GLU A 12 -8.71 5.65 -10.50
N ILE A 13 -7.48 5.59 -11.01
CA ILE A 13 -6.62 4.41 -10.83
C ILE A 13 -6.15 4.41 -9.39
N GLY A 14 -6.59 3.42 -8.62
CA GLY A 14 -6.08 3.17 -7.28
C GLY A 14 -4.73 2.47 -7.39
N HIS A 15 -3.65 3.10 -6.93
CA HIS A 15 -2.34 2.47 -6.93
C HIS A 15 -2.13 1.69 -5.63
N VAL A 16 -2.06 0.37 -5.72
CA VAL A 16 -2.04 -0.49 -4.54
C VAL A 16 -0.64 -0.94 -4.22
N LEU A 17 -0.24 -0.79 -2.97
CA LEU A 17 0.92 -1.46 -2.39
C LEU A 17 0.44 -2.56 -1.45
N PHE A 18 0.64 -3.81 -1.84
CA PHE A 18 0.50 -4.96 -0.97
C PHE A 18 1.78 -5.16 -0.18
N ILE A 19 1.63 -5.39 1.11
CA ILE A 19 2.71 -5.59 2.05
C ILE A 19 2.39 -6.85 2.85
N ASP A 20 3.33 -7.78 2.90
CA ASP A 20 3.15 -9.06 3.58
C ASP A 20 4.47 -9.49 4.25
N ILE A 21 4.36 -10.22 5.37
CA ILE A 21 5.50 -10.73 6.12
C ILE A 21 5.81 -12.15 5.63
N VAL A 22 6.96 -12.31 4.99
CA VAL A 22 7.36 -13.61 4.44
C VAL A 22 7.58 -14.61 5.58
N GLY A 23 6.79 -15.68 5.58
CA GLY A 23 6.87 -16.73 6.59
C GLY A 23 6.12 -16.40 7.89
N TYR A 24 5.22 -15.43 7.88
CA TYR A 24 4.38 -15.06 9.03
C TYR A 24 3.75 -16.27 9.73
N SER A 25 3.14 -17.19 8.96
CA SER A 25 2.48 -18.38 9.51
C SER A 25 3.42 -19.37 10.22
N LYS A 26 4.74 -19.23 10.05
CA LYS A 26 5.75 -20.06 10.72
C LYS A 26 6.20 -19.48 12.07
N LEU A 27 5.84 -18.24 12.36
CA LEU A 27 6.19 -17.57 13.62
C LEU A 27 5.21 -17.97 14.73
N LEU A 28 5.66 -17.89 15.98
CA LEU A 28 4.78 -18.02 17.15
C LEU A 28 3.80 -16.83 17.24
N ILE A 29 2.64 -17.02 17.86
CA ILE A 29 1.57 -16.00 17.94
C ILE A 29 2.05 -14.67 18.55
N ASN A 30 2.92 -14.73 19.56
CA ASN A 30 3.52 -13.55 20.17
C ASN A 30 4.46 -12.82 19.19
N GLN A 31 5.26 -13.56 18.43
CA GLN A 31 6.16 -13.01 17.41
C GLN A 31 5.39 -12.44 16.22
N GLN A 32 4.30 -13.08 15.81
CA GLN A 32 3.39 -12.59 14.78
C GLN A 32 2.85 -11.20 15.13
N SER A 33 2.36 -11.04 16.37
CA SER A 33 1.82 -9.77 16.85
C SER A 33 2.89 -8.67 16.89
N GLU A 34 4.09 -8.99 17.38
CA GLU A 34 5.21 -8.04 17.47
C GLU A 34 5.72 -7.61 16.09
N GLN A 35 5.84 -8.55 15.15
CA GLN A 35 6.23 -8.25 13.78
C GLN A 35 5.17 -7.42 13.06
N LEU A 36 3.88 -7.74 13.24
CA LEU A 36 2.79 -6.97 12.63
C LEU A 36 2.77 -5.52 13.16
N GLU A 37 2.98 -5.32 14.46
CA GLU A 37 3.06 -3.97 15.04
C GLU A 37 4.30 -3.21 14.54
N THR A 38 5.43 -3.89 14.39
CA THR A 38 6.65 -3.30 13.82
C THR A 38 6.44 -2.91 12.35
N LEU A 39 5.81 -3.79 11.56
CA LEU A 39 5.47 -3.51 10.18
C LEU A 39 4.57 -2.27 10.07
N LYS A 40 3.50 -2.19 10.87
CA LYS A 40 2.62 -1.03 10.90
C LYS A 40 3.37 0.26 11.25
N LYS A 41 4.29 0.21 12.21
CA LYS A 41 5.13 1.37 12.59
C LYS A 41 6.01 1.82 11.43
N ILE A 42 6.69 0.89 10.76
CA ILE A 42 7.54 1.19 9.60
C ILE A 42 6.70 1.83 8.49
N VAL A 43 5.57 1.21 8.14
CA VAL A 43 4.66 1.69 7.10
C VAL A 43 4.15 3.10 7.40
N ARG A 44 3.67 3.34 8.64
CA ARG A 44 3.20 4.66 9.09
C ARG A 44 4.31 5.71 9.15
N GLY A 45 5.56 5.28 9.31
CA GLY A 45 6.74 6.17 9.33
C GLY A 45 7.13 6.71 7.95
N THR A 46 6.69 6.06 6.87
CA THR A 46 7.01 6.49 5.51
C THR A 46 6.40 7.85 5.16
N GLU A 47 7.12 8.63 4.37
CA GLU A 47 6.67 9.94 3.90
C GLU A 47 5.45 9.79 2.98
N GLN A 48 5.49 8.83 2.04
CA GLN A 48 4.37 8.61 1.12
C GLN A 48 3.08 8.24 1.84
N PHE A 49 3.17 7.41 2.89
CA PHE A 49 2.00 7.07 3.71
C PHE A 49 1.43 8.33 4.38
N ARG A 50 2.28 9.13 5.04
CA ARG A 50 1.84 10.35 5.74
C ARG A 50 1.25 11.38 4.80
N LEU A 51 1.85 11.58 3.63
CA LEU A 51 1.35 12.50 2.60
C LEU A 51 -0.01 12.06 2.06
N ALA A 52 -0.16 10.76 1.77
CA ALA A 52 -1.42 10.22 1.27
C ALA A 52 -2.51 10.21 2.35
N GLU A 53 -2.16 9.91 3.60
CA GLU A 53 -3.08 9.97 4.75
C GLU A 53 -3.54 11.41 5.02
N ALA A 54 -2.62 12.37 5.08
CA ALA A 54 -2.95 13.79 5.29
C ALA A 54 -3.82 14.37 4.16
N GLY A 55 -3.65 13.87 2.94
CA GLY A 55 -4.48 14.24 1.80
C GLY A 55 -5.83 13.52 1.71
N GLY A 56 -6.14 12.58 2.61
CA GLY A 56 -7.34 11.72 2.51
C GLY A 56 -7.31 10.76 1.30
N LYS A 57 -6.14 10.57 0.70
CA LYS A 57 -5.91 9.79 -0.53
C LYS A 57 -5.34 8.41 -0.27
N LEU A 58 -5.42 7.93 0.97
CA LEU A 58 -4.92 6.63 1.40
C LEU A 58 -6.06 5.79 1.98
N LEU A 59 -6.29 4.62 1.38
CA LEU A 59 -7.13 3.58 1.97
C LEU A 59 -6.25 2.45 2.51
N ARG A 60 -6.60 1.95 3.70
CA ARG A 60 -5.86 0.89 4.39
C ARG A 60 -6.74 -0.33 4.50
N LEU A 61 -6.32 -1.42 3.89
CA LEU A 61 -7.03 -2.70 3.93
C LEU A 61 -6.20 -3.68 4.75
N PRO A 62 -6.63 -4.04 5.97
CA PRO A 62 -5.94 -5.06 6.74
C PRO A 62 -6.13 -6.42 6.07
N ALA A 63 -5.05 -7.20 5.96
CA ALA A 63 -5.10 -8.54 5.42
C ALA A 63 -4.24 -9.44 6.31
N GLY A 64 -4.83 -10.09 7.32
CA GLY A 64 -4.20 -11.12 8.15
C GLY A 64 -2.77 -10.84 8.63
N ASP A 65 -1.80 -11.30 7.83
CA ASP A 65 -0.35 -11.25 7.97
C ASP A 65 0.33 -9.96 7.46
N GLY A 66 -0.45 -9.06 6.87
CA GLY A 66 -0.01 -7.79 6.33
C GLY A 66 -1.18 -6.85 6.00
N GLY A 67 -1.11 -6.20 4.85
CA GLY A 67 -2.14 -5.29 4.40
C GLY A 67 -1.90 -4.69 3.03
N ALA A 68 -2.93 -4.07 2.48
CA ALA A 68 -2.87 -3.30 1.26
C ALA A 68 -3.08 -1.81 1.54
N LEU A 69 -2.26 -0.99 0.91
CA LEU A 69 -2.37 0.46 0.91
C LEU A 69 -2.79 0.90 -0.48
N VAL A 70 -3.93 1.57 -0.59
CA VAL A 70 -4.41 2.10 -1.87
C VAL A 70 -4.18 3.60 -1.90
N PHE A 71 -3.35 4.03 -2.83
CA PHE A 71 -2.96 5.41 -3.06
C PHE A 71 -3.76 6.00 -4.21
N ARG A 72 -4.51 7.08 -3.94
CA ARG A 72 -5.29 7.86 -4.93
C ARG A 72 -4.55 9.10 -5.45
N ASN A 73 -3.22 9.15 -5.28
CA ASN A 73 -2.42 10.32 -5.65
C ASN A 73 -1.68 10.11 -6.98
N THR A 74 -0.54 9.43 -6.97
CA THR A 74 0.32 9.22 -8.14
C THR A 74 0.80 7.77 -8.20
N PRO A 75 1.09 7.24 -9.41
CA PRO A 75 1.55 5.86 -9.57
C PRO A 75 2.90 5.58 -8.90
N GLU A 76 3.71 6.62 -8.67
CA GLU A 76 5.01 6.51 -8.03
C GLU A 76 4.91 6.40 -6.50
N ALA A 77 3.81 6.86 -5.90
CA ALA A 77 3.64 6.84 -4.44
C ALA A 77 3.78 5.45 -3.81
N PRO A 78 3.12 4.38 -4.29
CA PRO A 78 3.32 3.03 -3.73
C PRO A 78 4.74 2.49 -3.95
N VAL A 79 5.39 2.83 -5.07
CA VAL A 79 6.76 2.39 -5.34
C VAL A 79 7.74 3.07 -4.38
N ARG A 80 7.61 4.39 -4.20
CA ARG A 80 8.41 5.16 -3.24
C ARG A 80 8.17 4.67 -1.82
N CYS A 81 6.92 4.42 -1.44
CA CYS A 81 6.57 3.83 -0.15
C CYS A 81 7.27 2.48 0.04
N ALA A 82 7.23 1.57 -0.94
CA ALA A 82 7.90 0.28 -0.87
C ALA A 82 9.43 0.41 -0.68
N VAL A 83 10.06 1.37 -1.36
CA VAL A 83 11.50 1.65 -1.21
C VAL A 83 11.80 2.19 0.19
N GLU A 84 10.99 3.09 0.72
CA GLU A 84 11.14 3.63 2.07
C GLU A 84 10.95 2.56 3.15
N ILE A 85 9.96 1.67 2.98
CA ILE A 85 9.79 0.52 3.88
C ILE A 85 11.01 -0.39 3.80
N SER A 86 11.50 -0.69 2.60
CA SER A 86 12.68 -1.55 2.43
C SER A 86 13.89 -0.97 3.17
N LYS A 87 14.12 0.34 3.08
CA LYS A 87 15.20 1.03 3.81
C LYS A 87 14.98 1.04 5.32
N SER A 88 13.74 1.18 5.76
CA SER A 88 13.39 1.25 7.19
C SER A 88 13.22 -0.14 7.82
N SER A 89 13.21 -1.19 7.00
CA SER A 89 13.07 -2.59 7.43
C SER A 89 14.35 -3.21 7.97
N GLU A 90 15.44 -2.46 8.07
CA GLU A 90 16.69 -2.94 8.70
C GLU A 90 16.49 -3.37 10.16
N THR A 91 15.52 -2.77 10.87
CA THR A 91 15.14 -3.16 12.24
C THR A 91 14.12 -4.31 12.27
N PHE A 92 13.63 -4.75 11.12
CA PHE A 92 12.62 -5.80 11.03
C PHE A 92 13.30 -7.17 11.08
N ALA A 93 12.98 -7.99 12.09
CA ALA A 93 13.59 -9.31 12.31
C ALA A 93 13.13 -10.39 11.30
N GLY A 94 12.63 -10.00 10.13
CA GLY A 94 12.06 -10.87 9.11
C GLY A 94 12.29 -10.33 7.70
N ARG A 95 11.58 -10.86 6.72
CA ARG A 95 11.59 -10.34 5.34
C ARG A 95 10.20 -9.83 4.99
N ILE A 96 10.13 -8.61 4.48
CA ILE A 96 8.89 -8.01 4.02
C ILE A 96 8.80 -8.19 2.51
N SER A 97 7.66 -8.69 2.04
CA SER A 97 7.30 -8.76 0.64
C SER A 97 6.49 -7.53 0.27
N HIS A 98 6.83 -6.92 -0.87
CA HIS A 98 6.14 -5.76 -1.41
C HIS A 98 5.70 -6.07 -2.83
N ARG A 99 4.43 -5.81 -3.15
CA ARG A 99 3.91 -5.93 -4.51
C ARG A 99 3.10 -4.68 -4.84
N VAL A 100 3.49 -4.02 -5.92
CA VAL A 100 2.73 -2.88 -6.46
C VAL A 100 1.77 -3.38 -7.52
N SER A 101 0.53 -2.90 -7.48
CA SER A 101 -0.51 -3.19 -8.45
C SER A 101 -1.34 -1.94 -8.73
N GLN A 102 -2.18 -2.00 -9.76
CA GLN A 102 -3.10 -0.94 -10.12
C GLN A 102 -4.51 -1.53 -10.14
N LEU A 103 -5.44 -0.85 -9.48
CA LEU A 103 -6.87 -1.14 -9.56
C LEU A 103 -7.49 -0.11 -10.50
N ASP A 104 -8.31 -0.59 -11.44
CA ASP A 104 -9.17 0.28 -12.22
C ASP A 104 -10.35 0.79 -11.39
N ASP A 105 -11.04 1.83 -11.89
CA ASP A 105 -12.15 2.52 -11.22
C ASP A 105 -13.25 1.56 -10.74
N LYS A 106 -13.55 0.50 -11.50
CA LYS A 106 -14.59 -0.47 -11.12
C LYS A 106 -14.17 -1.32 -9.94
N ALA A 107 -12.91 -1.75 -9.92
CA ALA A 107 -12.35 -2.52 -8.81
C ALA A 107 -12.16 -1.66 -7.55
N PHE A 108 -11.86 -0.36 -7.72
CA PHE A 108 -11.73 0.59 -6.61
C PHE A 108 -13.06 0.82 -5.87
N ARG A 109 -14.18 1.01 -6.60
CA ARG A 109 -15.52 1.22 -6.03
C ARG A 109 -16.08 0.05 -5.21
N VAL A 110 -15.50 -1.14 -5.33
CA VAL A 110 -15.91 -2.32 -4.53
C VAL A 110 -15.29 -2.29 -3.13
N ILE A 111 -14.28 -1.43 -2.92
CA ILE A 111 -13.46 -1.38 -1.71
C ILE A 111 -13.85 -0.19 -0.80
N GLU A 112 -14.56 0.82 -1.33
CA GLU A 112 -15.26 1.86 -0.54
C GLU A 112 -16.63 1.39 -0.04
#